data_AF-A0A4R5K770-F1
#
_entry.id   AF-A0A4R5K770-F1
#
_cell.length_a   1.000
_cell.length_b   1.000
_cell.length_c   1.000
_cell.angle_alpha   90.00
_cell.angle_beta   90.00
_cell.angle_gamma   90.00
#
_symmetry.space_group_name_H-M   'P 1'
#
loop_
_entity.id
_entity.type
_entity.pdbx_description
1 polymer ?
#
loop_
_entity_poly.entity_id
_entity_poly.type
_entity_poly.pdbx_seq_one_letter_code
_entity_poly.pdbx_strand_id
1 'polypeptide(L)'
;MKFSVAVLLVLLLSLTGTGALFAADQTMTNGQATVQVDGRNIVFPDAKPYSVSASVYVPVRIVAENMGIPVVWDVNSKSVSIGEGDAVVTFKPENSTSGSKPFLKDNRVYVDLAFIQDKLGAGAVWNKETMMVSITTRSNVLKGVQLYKQSMVKLTGEKVIYVDPYKVDGEPMDGDIIFITHTHGDHFNLNEIQKVAKKDATIVFPFKELDKVTEAGFEKVVGAVPNEEGTVNGISYKAVPAYNTKTSNHPKDREWVGYIIKVNETSYYMAGDTDLIPEMKDIDADVAFLPMGGTYTMAYEEAAKAANLIHPRIVIPYHYADVVGTREDAVKFIDLIEPGIISILMKE
;
A
#
# COMPACT_ATOMS: atom_id res chain seq x y z
N MET A 1 -57.41 -61.23 -16.24
CA MET A 1 -58.00 -60.02 -15.62
C MET A 1 -57.32 -58.81 -16.25
N LYS A 2 -57.92 -58.23 -17.32
CA LYS A 2 -58.70 -56.97 -17.36
C LYS A 2 -57.83 -55.71 -17.08
N PHE A 3 -57.38 -55.01 -18.16
CA PHE A 3 -57.79 -53.64 -18.64
C PHE A 3 -57.02 -52.51 -17.92
N SER A 4 -56.53 -51.37 -18.46
CA SER A 4 -56.61 -50.58 -19.72
C SER A 4 -55.37 -49.64 -19.74
N VAL A 5 -54.64 -49.35 -20.84
CA VAL A 5 -54.87 -48.41 -21.98
C VAL A 5 -55.05 -46.91 -21.61
N ALA A 6 -54.10 -46.10 -22.13
CA ALA A 6 -54.13 -44.67 -22.53
C ALA A 6 -54.16 -43.59 -21.40
N VAL A 7 -53.64 -42.37 -21.53
CA VAL A 7 -53.58 -41.42 -22.67
C VAL A 7 -52.41 -40.44 -22.47
N LEU A 8 -51.76 -40.08 -23.58
CA LEU A 8 -50.80 -39.00 -23.79
C LEU A 8 -51.50 -37.63 -23.76
N LEU A 9 -50.95 -36.60 -23.09
CA LEU A 9 -51.26 -35.21 -23.44
C LEU A 9 -50.01 -34.33 -23.35
N VAL A 10 -49.45 -34.04 -24.51
CA VAL A 10 -48.55 -32.90 -24.76
C VAL A 10 -49.42 -31.66 -24.90
N LEU A 11 -49.15 -30.61 -24.11
CA LEU A 11 -49.63 -29.26 -24.42
C LEU A 11 -48.45 -28.30 -24.41
N LEU A 12 -48.06 -27.85 -25.61
CA LEU A 12 -47.36 -26.59 -25.81
C LEU A 12 -48.33 -25.45 -25.49
N LEU A 13 -47.89 -24.49 -24.69
CA LEU A 13 -48.44 -23.13 -24.67
C LEU A 13 -47.27 -22.15 -24.60
N SER A 14 -46.92 -21.65 -25.77
CA SER A 14 -46.18 -20.41 -25.97
C SER A 14 -46.98 -19.25 -25.39
N LEU A 15 -46.42 -18.51 -24.43
CA LEU A 15 -46.85 -17.13 -24.17
C LEU A 15 -45.61 -16.24 -24.02
N THR A 16 -45.41 -15.43 -25.05
CA THR A 16 -44.58 -14.24 -25.05
C THR A 16 -45.08 -13.27 -23.99
N GLY A 17 -44.25 -12.99 -22.99
CA GLY A 17 -44.47 -11.96 -21.99
C GLY A 17 -43.27 -11.02 -21.93
N THR A 18 -43.17 -10.12 -22.92
CA THR A 18 -42.35 -8.91 -22.82
C THR A 18 -43.05 -7.90 -21.92
N GLY A 19 -42.30 -7.34 -20.97
CA GLY A 19 -42.50 -5.95 -20.56
C GLY A 19 -43.08 -5.73 -19.17
N ALA A 20 -42.15 -5.43 -18.27
CA ALA A 20 -42.18 -4.29 -17.34
C ALA A 20 -42.37 -4.60 -15.85
N LEU A 21 -41.28 -4.24 -15.15
CA LEU A 21 -41.26 -3.55 -13.86
C LEU A 21 -41.73 -4.33 -12.63
N PHE A 22 -40.77 -4.96 -11.97
CA PHE A 22 -40.46 -4.56 -10.59
C PHE A 22 -38.93 -4.51 -10.45
N ALA A 23 -38.36 -3.30 -10.47
CA ALA A 23 -37.07 -3.07 -9.83
C ALA A 23 -37.30 -3.36 -8.35
N ALA A 24 -36.79 -4.50 -7.88
CA ALA A 24 -36.73 -4.76 -6.46
C ALA A 24 -35.90 -3.64 -5.83
N ASP A 25 -36.53 -2.92 -4.90
CA ASP A 25 -35.87 -2.00 -4.00
C ASP A 25 -34.72 -2.78 -3.34
N GLN A 26 -33.48 -2.50 -3.75
CA GLN A 26 -32.30 -3.22 -3.28
C GLN A 26 -32.07 -2.78 -1.84
N THR A 27 -32.49 -3.63 -0.90
CA THR A 27 -32.47 -3.34 0.52
C THR A 27 -31.05 -3.06 1.00
N MET A 28 -30.81 -1.80 1.34
CA MET A 28 -29.63 -1.30 2.06
C MET A 28 -29.45 -2.09 3.38
N THR A 29 -28.39 -2.87 3.52
CA THR A 29 -28.03 -3.47 4.82
C THR A 29 -27.32 -2.39 5.66
N ASN A 30 -28.06 -1.85 6.62
CA ASN A 30 -27.60 -0.76 7.46
C ASN A 30 -26.57 -1.26 8.49
N GLY A 31 -25.36 -0.69 8.50
CA GLY A 31 -24.54 -0.59 9.71
C GLY A 31 -23.68 -1.80 10.14
N GLN A 32 -23.23 -2.66 9.24
CA GLN A 32 -22.24 -3.70 9.58
C GLN A 32 -20.78 -3.35 9.23
N ALA A 33 -20.54 -2.36 8.36
CA ALA A 33 -19.19 -2.01 7.97
C ALA A 33 -18.49 -1.18 9.06
N THR A 34 -17.34 -1.64 9.54
CA THR A 34 -16.41 -0.84 10.35
C THR A 34 -15.46 -0.08 9.43
N VAL A 35 -15.07 1.15 9.79
CA VAL A 35 -14.08 1.92 9.02
C VAL A 35 -12.88 2.19 9.89
N GLN A 36 -11.70 1.97 9.34
CA GLN A 36 -10.44 2.46 9.88
C GLN A 36 -9.87 3.53 8.97
N VAL A 37 -9.31 4.59 9.56
CA VAL A 37 -8.41 5.50 8.86
C VAL A 37 -7.05 5.37 9.53
N ASP A 38 -6.03 4.99 8.78
CA ASP A 38 -4.67 4.84 9.27
C ASP A 38 -4.55 3.92 10.50
N GLY A 39 -5.20 2.75 10.43
CA GLY A 39 -5.25 1.76 11.51
C GLY A 39 -6.13 2.15 12.70
N ARG A 40 -6.74 3.34 12.71
CA ARG A 40 -7.60 3.82 13.80
C ARG A 40 -9.06 3.63 13.46
N ASN A 41 -9.79 2.91 14.31
CA ASN A 41 -11.23 2.74 14.20
C ASN A 41 -11.96 4.09 14.27
N ILE A 42 -12.80 4.34 13.27
CA ILE A 42 -13.62 5.53 13.19
C ILE A 42 -14.95 5.28 13.87
N VAL A 43 -15.26 6.13 14.85
CA VAL A 43 -16.57 6.16 15.48
C VAL A 43 -17.46 7.11 14.69
N PHE A 44 -18.60 6.60 14.24
CA PHE A 44 -19.60 7.37 13.52
C PHE A 44 -20.78 7.70 14.45
N PRO A 45 -20.83 8.91 15.04
CA PRO A 45 -21.83 9.25 16.05
C PRO A 45 -23.25 9.40 15.47
N ASP A 46 -23.37 9.79 14.20
CA ASP A 46 -24.63 10.24 13.60
C ASP A 46 -24.92 9.69 12.19
N ALA A 47 -23.96 9.04 11.55
CA ALA A 47 -24.09 8.57 10.17
C ALA A 47 -23.24 7.32 9.93
N LYS A 48 -23.86 6.17 9.70
CA LYS A 48 -23.12 4.90 9.53
C LYS A 48 -22.77 4.63 8.06
N PRO A 49 -21.65 3.94 7.78
CA PRO A 49 -21.38 3.38 6.46
C PRO A 49 -22.50 2.44 6.00
N TYR A 50 -22.67 2.33 4.68
CA TYR A 50 -23.59 1.37 4.07
C TYR A 50 -22.95 0.60 2.94
N SER A 51 -23.41 -0.64 2.76
CA SER A 51 -23.06 -1.50 1.64
C SER A 51 -24.28 -1.69 0.74
N VAL A 52 -24.12 -1.42 -0.56
CA VAL A 52 -25.10 -1.76 -1.59
C VAL A 52 -24.46 -2.76 -2.54
N SER A 53 -24.96 -3.99 -2.54
CA SER A 53 -24.46 -5.10 -3.34
C SER A 53 -22.95 -5.37 -3.10
N ALA A 54 -22.07 -4.72 -3.88
CA ALA A 54 -20.61 -4.86 -3.80
C ALA A 54 -19.88 -3.53 -3.51
N SER A 55 -20.60 -2.42 -3.39
CA SER A 55 -20.03 -1.10 -3.14
C SER A 55 -20.27 -0.68 -1.70
N VAL A 56 -19.23 -0.18 -1.05
CA VAL A 56 -19.31 0.43 0.29
C VAL A 56 -19.16 1.93 0.17
N TYR A 57 -19.96 2.62 0.95
CA TYR A 57 -19.97 4.07 1.01
C TYR A 57 -19.88 4.55 2.45
N VAL A 58 -19.21 5.68 2.60
CA VAL A 58 -18.84 6.23 3.90
C VAL A 58 -19.20 7.72 3.97
N PRO A 59 -19.59 8.23 5.16
CA PRO A 59 -19.76 9.66 5.36
C PRO A 59 -18.44 10.40 5.12
N VAL A 60 -18.37 11.19 4.05
CA VAL A 60 -17.10 11.73 3.57
C VAL A 60 -16.47 12.72 4.55
N ARG A 61 -17.28 13.47 5.30
CA ARG A 61 -16.79 14.46 6.27
C ARG A 61 -15.95 13.81 7.36
N ILE A 62 -16.51 12.84 8.08
CA ILE A 62 -15.83 12.18 9.20
C ILE A 62 -14.59 11.45 8.70
N VAL A 63 -14.67 10.80 7.54
CA VAL A 63 -13.52 10.15 6.91
C VAL A 63 -12.42 11.17 6.59
N ALA A 64 -12.73 12.23 5.84
CA ALA A 64 -11.75 13.24 5.46
C ALA A 64 -11.15 13.97 6.67
N GLU A 65 -11.95 14.30 7.69
CA GLU A 65 -11.46 14.92 8.93
C GLU A 65 -10.50 13.99 9.70
N ASN A 66 -10.78 12.68 9.76
CA ASN A 66 -9.85 11.69 10.33
C ASN A 66 -8.61 11.45 9.45
N MET A 67 -8.71 11.77 8.16
CA MET A 67 -7.57 11.84 7.26
C MET A 67 -6.76 13.14 7.41
N GLY A 68 -7.21 14.07 8.26
CA GLY A 68 -6.59 15.40 8.41
C GLY A 68 -6.89 16.37 7.27
N ILE A 69 -7.89 16.09 6.44
CA ILE A 69 -8.25 16.89 5.28
C ILE A 69 -9.49 17.74 5.62
N PRO A 70 -9.44 19.07 5.47
CA PRO A 70 -10.58 19.93 5.80
C PRO A 70 -11.73 19.74 4.82
N VAL A 71 -12.95 19.90 5.32
CA VAL A 71 -14.19 19.76 4.55
C VAL A 71 -15.11 20.96 4.77
N VAL A 72 -15.39 21.68 3.69
CA VAL A 72 -16.26 22.85 3.66
C VAL A 72 -17.54 22.52 2.89
N TRP A 73 -18.69 22.88 3.45
CA TRP A 73 -19.98 22.86 2.76
C TRP A 73 -20.36 24.29 2.40
N ASP A 74 -20.63 24.53 1.12
CA ASP A 74 -21.18 25.80 0.64
C ASP A 74 -22.71 25.67 0.50
N VAL A 75 -23.42 26.46 1.31
CA VAL A 75 -24.89 26.47 1.37
C VAL A 75 -25.54 27.05 0.12
N ASN A 76 -24.88 27.96 -0.58
CA ASN A 76 -25.42 28.68 -1.74
C ASN A 76 -25.31 27.80 -2.99
N SER A 77 -24.13 27.23 -3.22
CA SER A 77 -23.87 26.37 -4.38
C SER A 77 -24.33 24.93 -4.15
N LYS A 78 -24.61 24.55 -2.89
CA LYS A 78 -24.85 23.18 -2.44
C LYS A 78 -23.70 22.24 -2.82
N SER A 79 -22.47 22.70 -2.64
CA SER A 79 -21.26 21.93 -2.96
C SER A 79 -20.44 21.60 -1.72
N VAL A 80 -19.71 20.50 -1.80
CA VAL A 80 -18.66 20.14 -0.85
C VAL A 80 -17.32 20.47 -1.47
N SER A 81 -16.43 21.08 -0.70
CA SER A 81 -15.00 21.24 -1.01
C SER A 81 -14.18 20.48 0.02
N ILE A 82 -13.25 19.65 -0.44
CA ILE A 82 -12.40 18.80 0.40
C ILE A 82 -10.94 19.07 0.02
N GLY A 83 -10.09 19.45 0.97
CA GLY A 83 -8.67 19.75 0.76
C GLY A 83 -8.30 21.22 0.94
N GLU A 84 -7.03 21.55 0.67
CA GLU A 84 -6.46 22.89 0.71
C GLU A 84 -5.57 23.17 -0.52
N GLY A 85 -5.39 24.45 -0.85
CA GLY A 85 -4.54 24.89 -1.96
C GLY A 85 -4.96 24.31 -3.31
N ASP A 86 -3.99 23.87 -4.11
CA ASP A 86 -4.21 23.32 -5.46
C ASP A 86 -4.81 21.91 -5.46
N ALA A 87 -4.90 21.25 -4.30
CA ALA A 87 -5.42 19.89 -4.13
C ALA A 87 -6.91 19.85 -3.73
N VAL A 88 -7.63 20.97 -3.77
CA VAL A 88 -9.05 21.04 -3.40
C VAL A 88 -9.91 20.31 -4.44
N VAL A 89 -10.69 19.34 -3.97
CA VAL A 89 -11.75 18.70 -4.75
C VAL A 89 -13.09 19.33 -4.40
N THR A 90 -13.74 19.93 -5.41
CA THR A 90 -15.09 20.50 -5.25
C THR A 90 -16.12 19.74 -6.08
N PHE A 91 -17.25 19.36 -5.48
CA PHE A 91 -18.32 18.64 -6.15
C PHE A 91 -19.70 18.95 -5.55
N LYS A 92 -20.77 18.67 -6.30
CA LYS A 92 -22.15 18.74 -5.81
C LYS A 92 -22.69 17.34 -5.60
N PRO A 93 -23.14 16.96 -4.39
CA PRO A 93 -23.76 15.68 -4.17
C PRO A 93 -25.14 15.62 -4.82
N GLU A 94 -25.48 14.46 -5.38
CA GLU A 94 -26.82 14.18 -5.90
C GLU A 94 -27.82 13.91 -4.76
N ASN A 95 -29.11 14.11 -5.03
CA ASN A 95 -30.19 13.76 -4.09
C ASN A 95 -30.74 12.34 -4.31
N SER A 96 -29.99 11.49 -5.03
CA SER A 96 -30.38 10.10 -5.32
C SER A 96 -29.29 9.13 -4.90
N THR A 97 -29.70 7.96 -4.44
CA THR A 97 -28.81 6.84 -4.07
C THR A 97 -28.63 5.82 -5.20
N SER A 98 -29.22 6.05 -6.38
CA SER A 98 -29.38 5.04 -7.44
C SER A 98 -28.32 5.04 -8.54
N GLY A 99 -27.29 5.89 -8.46
CA GLY A 99 -26.23 6.02 -9.47
C GLY A 99 -24.92 6.50 -8.83
N SER A 100 -23.79 5.95 -9.25
CA SER A 100 -22.51 6.09 -8.56
C SER A 100 -22.00 7.55 -8.41
N LYS A 101 -21.92 8.01 -7.15
CA LYS A 101 -21.11 9.08 -6.51
C LYS A 101 -21.30 10.55 -6.95
N PRO A 102 -21.10 11.52 -6.01
CA PRO A 102 -21.40 11.55 -4.56
C PRO A 102 -22.89 11.86 -4.30
N PHE A 103 -23.43 11.51 -3.12
CA PHE A 103 -24.83 11.81 -2.81
C PHE A 103 -25.10 12.28 -1.38
N LEU A 104 -26.25 12.93 -1.19
CA LEU A 104 -26.76 13.44 0.07
C LEU A 104 -27.85 12.51 0.62
N LYS A 105 -27.69 12.05 1.86
CA LYS A 105 -28.68 11.25 2.60
C LYS A 105 -28.65 11.63 4.07
N ASP A 106 -29.80 11.84 4.69
CA ASP A 106 -29.92 12.20 6.11
C ASP A 106 -29.00 13.36 6.53
N ASN A 107 -28.91 14.38 5.66
CA ASN A 107 -28.04 15.55 5.82
C ASN A 107 -26.52 15.23 5.92
N ARG A 108 -26.11 14.11 5.33
CA ARG A 108 -24.73 13.64 5.28
C ARG A 108 -24.37 13.32 3.84
N VAL A 109 -23.18 13.74 3.45
CA VAL A 109 -22.65 13.44 2.11
C VAL A 109 -21.89 12.13 2.19
N TYR A 110 -22.21 11.24 1.27
CA TYR A 110 -21.55 9.96 1.14
C TYR A 110 -20.83 9.84 -0.20
N VAL A 111 -19.70 9.16 -0.11
CA VAL A 111 -18.86 8.80 -1.25
C VAL A 111 -18.53 7.32 -1.13
N ASP A 112 -18.21 6.70 -2.24
CA ASP A 112 -17.69 5.33 -2.21
C ASP A 112 -16.15 5.32 -2.09
N LEU A 113 -15.59 4.11 -2.01
CA LEU A 113 -14.14 3.94 -1.84
C LEU A 113 -13.32 4.46 -3.03
N ALA A 114 -13.82 4.33 -4.25
CA ALA A 114 -13.07 4.81 -5.41
C ALA A 114 -13.07 6.35 -5.50
N PHE A 115 -14.04 7.07 -4.92
CA PHE A 115 -13.91 8.53 -4.76
C PHE A 115 -12.72 8.87 -3.86
N ILE A 116 -12.57 8.15 -2.74
CA ILE A 116 -11.47 8.35 -1.79
C ILE A 116 -10.12 8.07 -2.47
N GLN A 117 -10.05 7.02 -3.28
CA GLN A 117 -8.86 6.70 -4.07
C GLN A 117 -8.56 7.77 -5.12
N ASP A 118 -9.51 8.10 -5.98
CA ASP A 118 -9.28 8.91 -7.18
C ASP A 118 -9.19 10.41 -6.86
N LYS A 119 -9.96 10.88 -5.88
CA LYS A 119 -10.10 12.31 -5.58
C LYS A 119 -9.34 12.72 -4.34
N LEU A 120 -9.32 11.89 -3.30
CA LEU A 120 -8.62 12.22 -2.05
C LEU A 120 -7.20 11.64 -1.97
N GLY A 121 -6.78 10.86 -2.98
CA GLY A 121 -5.41 10.34 -3.08
C GLY A 121 -5.05 9.34 -1.98
N ALA A 122 -6.03 8.67 -1.39
CA ALA A 122 -5.87 7.74 -0.29
C ALA A 122 -6.10 6.28 -0.70
N GLY A 123 -5.42 5.35 -0.04
CA GLY A 123 -5.79 3.93 -0.12
C GLY A 123 -7.18 3.73 0.47
N ALA A 124 -8.02 2.91 -0.17
CA ALA A 124 -9.30 2.51 0.39
C ALA A 124 -9.62 1.09 -0.07
N VAL A 125 -9.72 0.15 0.87
CA VAL A 125 -9.96 -1.27 0.58
C VAL A 125 -11.17 -1.75 1.37
N TRP A 126 -11.97 -2.62 0.77
CA TRP A 126 -13.09 -3.31 1.42
C TRP A 126 -12.76 -4.78 1.62
N ASN A 127 -12.67 -5.21 2.88
CA ASN A 127 -12.64 -6.62 3.24
C ASN A 127 -14.06 -7.09 3.55
N LYS A 128 -14.61 -7.94 2.67
CA LYS A 128 -15.98 -8.47 2.79
C LYS A 128 -16.11 -9.52 3.90
N GLU A 129 -15.04 -10.23 4.25
CA GLU A 129 -15.07 -11.27 5.28
C GLU A 129 -15.13 -10.65 6.68
N THR A 130 -14.32 -9.61 6.91
CA THR A 130 -14.29 -8.88 8.19
C THR A 130 -15.28 -7.73 8.26
N MET A 131 -15.93 -7.41 7.14
CA MET A 131 -16.79 -6.23 6.97
C MET A 131 -16.06 -4.93 7.30
N MET A 132 -14.79 -4.81 6.92
CA MET A 132 -13.94 -3.66 7.24
C MET A 132 -13.57 -2.84 6.00
N VAL A 133 -13.78 -1.52 6.10
CA VAL A 133 -13.17 -0.54 5.19
C VAL A 133 -11.87 -0.06 5.83
N SER A 134 -10.75 -0.28 5.16
CA SER A 134 -9.45 0.24 5.57
C SER A 134 -9.07 1.40 4.64
N ILE A 135 -9.08 2.61 5.20
CA ILE A 135 -8.65 3.84 4.53
C ILE A 135 -7.26 4.18 5.01
N THR A 136 -6.40 4.53 4.07
CA THR A 136 -5.03 4.88 4.37
C THR A 136 -4.69 6.22 3.74
N THR A 137 -4.36 7.21 4.55
CA THR A 137 -3.89 8.49 4.07
C THR A 137 -2.49 8.39 3.47
N ARG A 138 -2.25 9.17 2.42
CA ARG A 138 -0.87 9.54 2.10
C ARG A 138 -0.43 10.57 3.13
N SER A 139 0.20 10.09 4.20
CA SER A 139 0.86 10.96 5.16
C SER A 139 1.84 11.90 4.44
N ASN A 140 2.00 13.14 4.91
CA ASN A 140 3.09 14.03 4.45
C ASN A 140 4.47 13.36 4.56
N VAL A 141 4.59 12.39 5.47
CA VAL A 141 5.75 11.52 5.68
C VAL A 141 6.07 10.71 4.42
N LEU A 142 5.08 10.38 3.59
CA LEU A 142 5.26 9.68 2.32
C LEU A 142 5.39 10.62 1.12
N LYS A 143 5.48 11.94 1.33
CA LYS A 143 5.72 12.88 0.24
C LYS A 143 7.08 12.58 -0.40
N GLY A 144 7.07 12.33 -1.71
CA GLY A 144 8.29 11.97 -2.46
C GLY A 144 8.66 10.49 -2.37
N VAL A 145 7.85 9.66 -1.73
CA VAL A 145 8.01 8.20 -1.70
C VAL A 145 7.24 7.58 -2.86
N GLN A 146 7.92 6.74 -3.63
CA GLN A 146 7.33 5.92 -4.68
C GLN A 146 7.79 4.48 -4.49
N LEU A 147 6.83 3.57 -4.33
CA LEU A 147 7.08 2.13 -4.35
C LEU A 147 6.79 1.63 -5.76
N TYR A 148 7.74 0.89 -6.33
CA TYR A 148 7.59 0.20 -7.60
C TYR A 148 7.43 -1.30 -7.33
N LYS A 149 7.71 -2.12 -8.34
CA LYS A 149 7.65 -3.58 -8.21
C LYS A 149 8.73 -4.09 -7.24
N GLN A 150 8.43 -5.20 -6.58
CA GLN A 150 9.35 -5.88 -5.65
C GLN A 150 9.77 -4.97 -4.49
N SER A 151 11.07 -4.75 -4.35
CA SER A 151 11.74 -3.97 -3.31
C SER A 151 12.16 -2.58 -3.79
N MET A 152 11.89 -2.23 -5.06
CA MET A 152 12.34 -0.97 -5.62
C MET A 152 11.58 0.21 -5.02
N VAL A 153 12.29 1.07 -4.29
CA VAL A 153 11.74 2.29 -3.70
C VAL A 153 12.52 3.50 -4.20
N LYS A 154 11.81 4.55 -4.60
CA LYS A 154 12.38 5.88 -4.86
C LYS A 154 11.96 6.85 -3.76
N LEU A 155 12.94 7.52 -3.17
CA LEU A 155 12.74 8.60 -2.20
C LEU A 155 13.22 9.91 -2.82
N THR A 156 12.36 10.92 -2.84
CA THR A 156 12.64 12.23 -3.45
C THR A 156 12.55 13.34 -2.40
N GLY A 157 13.69 13.95 -2.11
CA GLY A 157 13.82 15.17 -1.30
C GLY A 157 14.74 16.17 -2.01
N GLU A 158 15.72 16.71 -1.28
CA GLU A 158 16.83 17.47 -1.91
C GLU A 158 17.71 16.58 -2.83
N LYS A 159 17.71 15.28 -2.56
CA LYS A 159 18.34 14.23 -3.37
C LYS A 159 17.31 13.21 -3.82
N VAL A 160 17.56 12.61 -4.96
CA VAL A 160 16.82 11.45 -5.46
C VAL A 160 17.59 10.19 -5.08
N ILE A 161 16.94 9.32 -4.31
CA ILE A 161 17.51 8.07 -3.83
C ILE A 161 16.71 6.93 -4.43
N TYR A 162 17.39 5.93 -4.96
CA TYR A 162 16.80 4.65 -5.31
C TYR A 162 17.33 3.55 -4.40
N VAL A 163 16.44 2.64 -4.00
CA VAL A 163 16.78 1.41 -3.29
C VAL A 163 16.41 0.25 -4.20
N ASP A 164 17.32 -0.70 -4.38
CA ASP A 164 17.14 -1.93 -5.16
C ASP A 164 16.43 -1.74 -6.52
N PRO A 165 17.01 -0.98 -7.48
CA PRO A 165 16.39 -0.77 -8.79
C PRO A 165 16.10 -2.09 -9.53
N TYR A 166 14.84 -2.30 -9.92
CA TYR A 166 14.41 -3.52 -10.60
C TYR A 166 13.26 -3.24 -11.58
N LYS A 167 13.35 -3.78 -12.81
CA LYS A 167 12.37 -3.58 -13.89
C LYS A 167 12.02 -2.09 -14.10
N VAL A 168 13.03 -1.24 -14.17
CA VAL A 168 12.90 0.20 -14.38
C VAL A 168 12.40 0.47 -15.81
N ASP A 169 11.32 1.26 -15.89
CA ASP A 169 10.78 1.78 -17.14
C ASP A 169 11.61 2.98 -17.63
N GLY A 170 12.07 2.91 -18.89
CA GLY A 170 12.89 3.97 -19.50
C GLY A 170 14.27 4.12 -18.86
N GLU A 171 14.83 5.34 -18.93
CA GLU A 171 16.15 5.70 -18.40
C GLU A 171 16.08 7.04 -17.64
N PRO A 172 15.51 7.07 -16.43
CA PRO A 172 15.32 8.32 -15.68
C PRO A 172 16.61 9.12 -15.44
N MET A 173 17.73 8.43 -15.21
CA MET A 173 19.06 9.01 -14.96
C MET A 173 19.07 10.18 -13.95
N ASP A 174 18.20 10.14 -12.95
CA ASP A 174 17.98 11.23 -11.98
C ASP A 174 18.44 10.89 -10.56
N GLY A 175 18.81 9.63 -10.29
CA GLY A 175 19.27 9.13 -9.00
C GLY A 175 20.63 9.68 -8.59
N ASP A 176 20.68 10.40 -7.48
CA ASP A 176 21.91 10.91 -6.87
C ASP A 176 22.63 9.84 -6.02
N ILE A 177 21.85 8.93 -5.43
CA ILE A 177 22.34 7.88 -4.54
C ILE A 177 21.56 6.60 -4.80
N ILE A 178 22.25 5.48 -4.97
CA ILE A 178 21.63 4.16 -5.17
C ILE A 178 22.06 3.26 -4.02
N PHE A 179 21.12 2.81 -3.22
CA PHE A 179 21.35 1.80 -2.17
C PHE A 179 20.99 0.42 -2.71
N ILE A 180 21.88 -0.54 -2.50
CA ILE A 180 21.64 -1.96 -2.80
C ILE A 180 21.70 -2.75 -1.51
N THR A 181 20.64 -3.50 -1.19
CA THR A 181 20.54 -4.29 0.04
C THR A 181 21.37 -5.57 -0.05
N HIS A 182 21.29 -6.26 -1.18
CA HIS A 182 21.97 -7.52 -1.43
C HIS A 182 22.03 -7.88 -2.92
N THR A 183 22.69 -9.01 -3.25
CA THR A 183 23.10 -9.33 -4.63
C THR A 183 22.17 -10.29 -5.39
N HIS A 184 20.94 -10.51 -4.92
CA HIS A 184 19.96 -11.28 -5.69
C HIS A 184 19.48 -10.49 -6.92
N GLY A 185 19.07 -11.20 -7.98
CA GLY A 185 18.83 -10.59 -9.29
C GLY A 185 17.64 -9.63 -9.36
N ASP A 186 16.73 -9.71 -8.39
CA ASP A 186 15.59 -8.82 -8.17
C ASP A 186 15.90 -7.61 -7.28
N HIS A 187 17.14 -7.50 -6.78
CA HIS A 187 17.63 -6.35 -5.99
C HIS A 187 18.88 -5.70 -6.61
N PHE A 188 19.71 -6.51 -7.26
CA PHE A 188 20.95 -6.09 -7.90
C PHE A 188 20.97 -6.48 -9.37
N ASN A 189 20.79 -5.48 -10.22
CA ASN A 189 20.98 -5.61 -11.65
C ASN A 189 21.70 -4.36 -12.19
N LEU A 190 22.91 -4.54 -12.71
CA LEU A 190 23.74 -3.43 -13.18
C LEU A 190 23.05 -2.57 -14.25
N ASN A 191 22.31 -3.18 -15.16
CA ASN A 191 21.59 -2.44 -16.20
C ASN A 191 20.48 -1.58 -15.59
N GLU A 192 19.74 -2.11 -14.61
CA GLU A 192 18.68 -1.36 -13.94
C GLU A 192 19.25 -0.20 -13.10
N ILE A 193 20.40 -0.40 -12.45
CA ILE A 193 21.12 0.67 -11.75
C ILE A 193 21.56 1.76 -12.73
N GLN A 194 22.12 1.40 -13.89
CA GLN A 194 22.58 2.35 -14.91
C GLN A 194 21.44 3.19 -15.49
N LYS A 195 20.22 2.65 -15.61
CA LYS A 195 19.04 3.41 -16.08
C LYS A 195 18.66 4.56 -15.13
N VAL A 196 18.84 4.38 -13.82
CA VAL A 196 18.41 5.37 -12.82
C VAL A 196 19.54 6.27 -12.34
N ALA A 197 20.78 5.79 -12.34
CA ALA A 197 21.92 6.51 -11.78
C ALA A 197 22.31 7.72 -12.63
N LYS A 198 22.49 8.87 -11.99
CA LYS A 198 23.25 9.98 -12.57
C LYS A 198 24.70 9.58 -12.80
N LYS A 199 25.38 10.30 -13.69
CA LYS A 199 26.81 10.09 -13.97
C LYS A 199 27.69 10.18 -12.72
N ASP A 200 27.38 11.10 -11.80
CA ASP A 200 28.13 11.33 -10.56
C ASP A 200 27.47 10.72 -9.31
N ALA A 201 26.50 9.81 -9.51
CA ALA A 201 25.78 9.11 -8.46
C ALA A 201 26.73 8.34 -7.54
N THR A 202 26.33 8.19 -6.28
CA THR A 202 27.03 7.35 -5.31
C THR A 202 26.28 6.04 -5.11
N ILE A 203 26.97 4.91 -5.28
CA ILE A 203 26.41 3.59 -5.03
C ILE A 203 26.79 3.15 -3.61
N VAL A 204 25.80 2.85 -2.77
CA VAL A 204 26.00 2.25 -1.45
C VAL A 204 25.68 0.76 -1.56
N PHE A 205 26.64 -0.09 -1.23
CA PHE A 205 26.62 -1.52 -1.56
C PHE A 205 27.11 -2.37 -0.39
N PRO A 206 26.66 -3.63 -0.20
CA PRO A 206 27.17 -4.48 0.87
C PRO A 206 28.69 -4.66 0.77
N PHE A 207 29.41 -4.34 1.84
CA PHE A 207 30.88 -4.23 1.82
C PHE A 207 31.57 -5.51 1.33
N LYS A 208 31.08 -6.68 1.77
CA LYS A 208 31.65 -7.98 1.40
C LYS A 208 31.47 -8.37 -0.06
N GLU A 209 30.64 -7.65 -0.81
CA GLU A 209 30.27 -7.97 -2.20
C GLU A 209 30.64 -6.82 -3.16
N LEU A 210 31.47 -5.86 -2.71
CA LEU A 210 31.86 -4.69 -3.50
C LEU A 210 32.52 -5.04 -4.84
N ASP A 211 33.19 -6.19 -4.92
CA ASP A 211 33.80 -6.69 -6.14
C ASP A 211 32.78 -6.82 -7.28
N LYS A 212 31.51 -7.15 -6.97
CA LYS A 212 30.43 -7.27 -7.96
C LYS A 212 30.03 -5.95 -8.63
N VAL A 213 30.32 -4.81 -8.01
CA VAL A 213 29.96 -3.48 -8.54
C VAL A 213 31.18 -2.67 -8.99
N THR A 214 32.39 -3.04 -8.55
CA THR A 214 33.62 -2.27 -8.80
C THR A 214 33.96 -2.19 -10.30
N GLU A 215 33.58 -3.19 -11.10
CA GLU A 215 33.82 -3.21 -12.55
C GLU A 215 32.76 -2.47 -13.38
N ALA A 216 31.68 -2.00 -12.76
CA ALA A 216 30.53 -1.43 -13.46
C ALA A 216 30.71 0.03 -13.91
N GLY A 217 31.86 0.65 -13.63
CA GLY A 217 32.20 2.00 -14.10
C GLY A 217 31.61 3.15 -13.28
N PHE A 218 31.04 2.88 -12.10
CA PHE A 218 30.61 3.93 -11.17
C PHE A 218 31.82 4.59 -10.50
N GLU A 219 31.89 5.92 -10.55
CA GLU A 219 33.03 6.68 -9.98
C GLU A 219 33.06 6.65 -8.44
N LYS A 220 31.90 6.48 -7.80
CA LYS A 220 31.75 6.55 -6.34
C LYS A 220 30.98 5.34 -5.83
N VAL A 221 31.68 4.47 -5.12
CA VAL A 221 31.10 3.31 -4.43
C VAL A 221 31.48 3.36 -2.96
N VAL A 222 30.50 3.12 -2.08
CA VAL A 222 30.66 3.06 -0.63
C VAL A 222 30.20 1.69 -0.14
N GLY A 223 31.04 1.03 0.64
CA GLY A 223 30.69 -0.22 1.29
C GLY A 223 29.89 0.01 2.57
N ALA A 224 28.80 -0.73 2.73
CA ALA A 224 27.97 -0.76 3.93
C ALA A 224 28.22 -2.04 4.72
N VAL A 225 28.45 -1.90 6.02
CA VAL A 225 28.67 -3.01 6.96
C VAL A 225 27.51 -3.01 7.97
N PRO A 226 26.92 -4.18 8.30
CA PRO A 226 25.83 -4.23 9.29
C PRO A 226 26.21 -3.56 10.62
N ASN A 227 25.28 -2.76 11.15
CA ASN A 227 25.38 -1.96 12.37
C ASN A 227 26.26 -0.71 12.27
N GLU A 228 26.80 -0.38 11.09
CA GLU A 228 27.52 0.87 10.87
C GLU A 228 26.62 1.97 10.31
N GLU A 229 26.99 3.20 10.66
CA GLU A 229 26.36 4.42 10.14
C GLU A 229 27.28 5.08 9.12
N GLY A 230 26.68 5.77 8.15
CA GLY A 230 27.39 6.48 7.12
C GLY A 230 26.65 7.73 6.68
N THR A 231 27.32 8.56 5.87
CA THR A 231 26.70 9.71 5.22
C THR A 231 27.23 9.84 3.80
N VAL A 232 26.33 9.94 2.83
CA VAL A 232 26.63 10.08 1.42
C VAL A 232 25.83 11.23 0.83
N ASN A 233 26.50 12.18 0.17
CA ASN A 233 25.86 13.36 -0.43
C ASN A 233 24.90 14.12 0.51
N GLY A 234 25.23 14.17 1.81
CA GLY A 234 24.42 14.83 2.85
C GLY A 234 23.28 13.97 3.41
N ILE A 235 23.08 12.75 2.92
CA ILE A 235 22.09 11.79 3.40
C ILE A 235 22.75 10.84 4.39
N SER A 236 22.26 10.83 5.63
CA SER A 236 22.67 9.87 6.64
C SER A 236 21.93 8.55 6.47
N TYR A 237 22.64 7.44 6.71
CA TYR A 237 22.06 6.11 6.72
C TYR A 237 22.70 5.25 7.82
N LYS A 238 21.97 4.22 8.24
CA LYS A 238 22.48 3.11 9.04
C LYS A 238 22.26 1.81 8.29
N ALA A 239 23.32 1.03 8.08
CA ALA A 239 23.19 -0.33 7.59
C ALA A 239 22.84 -1.25 8.76
N VAL A 240 21.87 -2.15 8.57
CA VAL A 240 21.39 -3.07 9.61
C VAL A 240 21.42 -4.50 9.10
N PRO A 241 21.56 -5.52 9.97
CA PRO A 241 21.61 -6.92 9.52
C PRO A 241 20.37 -7.32 8.71
N ALA A 242 20.60 -8.04 7.61
CA ALA A 242 19.55 -8.63 6.79
C ALA A 242 19.86 -10.10 6.50
N TYR A 243 19.01 -11.02 6.97
CA TYR A 243 19.20 -12.47 6.79
C TYR A 243 17.92 -13.27 7.01
N ASN A 244 17.88 -14.49 6.46
CA ASN A 244 16.85 -15.47 6.77
C ASN A 244 17.27 -16.36 7.95
N THR A 245 16.30 -16.71 8.77
CA THR A 245 16.46 -17.64 9.90
C THR A 245 16.01 -19.06 9.54
N LYS A 246 15.19 -19.20 8.49
CA LYS A 246 14.57 -20.47 8.09
C LYS A 246 15.17 -21.09 6.85
N THR A 247 15.86 -20.30 6.02
CA THR A 247 16.44 -20.75 4.76
C THR A 247 17.91 -20.35 4.66
N SER A 248 18.66 -21.00 3.78
CA SER A 248 20.05 -20.65 3.47
C SER A 248 20.18 -19.68 2.29
N ASN A 249 19.07 -19.15 1.76
CA ASN A 249 19.08 -18.29 0.57
C ASN A 249 19.62 -16.90 0.88
N HIS A 250 19.38 -16.38 2.10
CA HIS A 250 19.90 -15.11 2.58
C HIS A 250 20.72 -15.30 3.87
N PRO A 251 21.91 -15.91 3.80
CA PRO A 251 22.66 -16.34 4.98
C PRO A 251 23.33 -15.16 5.72
N LYS A 252 23.43 -15.25 7.05
CA LYS A 252 23.93 -14.17 7.92
C LYS A 252 25.41 -13.83 7.71
N ASP A 253 26.24 -14.80 7.30
CA ASP A 253 27.70 -14.64 7.14
C ASP A 253 28.11 -13.79 5.92
N ARG A 254 27.20 -13.64 4.95
CA ARG A 254 27.37 -12.73 3.81
C ARG A 254 27.30 -11.26 4.18
N GLU A 255 26.78 -10.94 5.37
CA GLU A 255 26.65 -9.55 5.86
C GLU A 255 25.93 -8.64 4.86
N TRP A 256 24.89 -9.17 4.22
CA TRP A 256 23.91 -8.37 3.50
C TRP A 256 23.13 -7.48 4.46
N VAL A 257 22.60 -6.38 3.93
CA VAL A 257 22.14 -5.26 4.77
C VAL A 257 20.73 -4.82 4.40
N GLY A 258 19.96 -4.45 5.41
CA GLY A 258 18.89 -3.47 5.27
C GLY A 258 19.45 -2.07 5.53
N TYR A 259 18.66 -1.04 5.25
CA TYR A 259 19.07 0.35 5.51
C TYR A 259 18.00 1.12 6.27
N ILE A 260 18.42 1.94 7.23
CA ILE A 260 17.63 3.06 7.74
C ILE A 260 18.18 4.31 7.08
N ILE A 261 17.41 4.93 6.17
CA ILE A 261 17.83 6.10 5.39
C ILE A 261 17.08 7.31 5.90
N LYS A 262 17.78 8.41 6.20
CA LYS A 262 17.15 9.65 6.64
C LYS A 262 17.02 10.63 5.48
N VAL A 263 15.79 10.97 5.11
CA VAL A 263 15.49 11.99 4.10
C VAL A 263 14.66 13.08 4.75
N ASN A 264 15.18 14.31 4.76
CA ASN A 264 14.64 15.42 5.55
C ASN A 264 14.57 15.02 7.05
N GLU A 265 13.40 15.15 7.67
CA GLU A 265 13.17 14.76 9.07
C GLU A 265 12.65 13.33 9.23
N THR A 266 12.45 12.58 8.14
CA THR A 266 11.87 11.23 8.17
C THR A 266 12.93 10.15 8.01
N SER A 267 12.85 9.09 8.83
CA SER A 267 13.65 7.86 8.67
C SER A 267 12.87 6.72 8.00
N TYR A 268 13.49 6.07 7.02
CA TYR A 268 12.89 4.97 6.25
C TYR A 268 13.72 3.70 6.41
N TYR A 269 13.13 2.65 6.98
CA TYR A 269 13.73 1.33 7.05
C TYR A 269 13.37 0.50 5.81
N MET A 270 14.39 0.03 5.10
CA MET A 270 14.33 -0.88 3.96
C MET A 270 14.89 -2.23 4.40
N ALA A 271 14.04 -3.23 4.53
CA ALA A 271 14.43 -4.49 5.14
C ALA A 271 15.19 -5.45 4.21
N GLY A 272 15.25 -5.20 2.90
CA GLY A 272 15.66 -6.21 1.92
C GLY A 272 14.75 -7.45 2.00
N ASP A 273 15.36 -8.64 1.89
CA ASP A 273 14.71 -9.96 1.95
C ASP A 273 14.79 -10.60 3.35
N THR A 274 14.76 -9.77 4.40
CA THR A 274 15.01 -10.21 5.78
C THR A 274 13.81 -10.94 6.40
N ASP A 275 14.08 -12.00 7.17
CA ASP A 275 13.08 -12.64 8.04
C ASP A 275 12.84 -11.81 9.31
N LEU A 276 11.88 -12.22 10.15
CA LEU A 276 11.80 -11.70 11.52
C LEU A 276 13.08 -12.08 12.29
N ILE A 277 13.90 -11.08 12.61
CA ILE A 277 15.17 -11.26 13.35
C ILE A 277 15.16 -10.47 14.68
N PRO A 278 15.92 -10.91 15.69
CA PRO A 278 15.97 -10.22 16.99
C PRO A 278 16.42 -8.75 16.92
N GLU A 279 17.30 -8.41 15.97
CA GLU A 279 17.83 -7.07 15.77
C GLU A 279 16.75 -6.04 15.37
N MET A 280 15.59 -6.49 14.86
CA MET A 280 14.48 -5.60 14.53
C MET A 280 13.91 -4.84 15.73
N LYS A 281 14.10 -5.34 16.96
CA LYS A 281 13.69 -4.64 18.20
C LYS A 281 14.41 -3.31 18.41
N ASP A 282 15.58 -3.15 17.80
CA ASP A 282 16.47 -1.99 17.95
C ASP A 282 16.36 -1.06 16.72
N ILE A 283 15.43 -1.33 15.80
CA ILE A 283 15.15 -0.48 14.64
C ILE A 283 14.28 0.68 15.08
N ASP A 284 14.76 1.90 14.84
CA ASP A 284 14.03 3.15 15.04
C ASP A 284 13.83 3.83 13.67
N ALA A 285 12.61 3.74 13.15
CA ALA A 285 12.24 4.31 11.85
C ALA A 285 10.80 4.83 11.83
N ASP A 286 10.58 5.96 11.18
CA ASP A 286 9.24 6.49 10.95
C ASP A 286 8.43 5.59 10.02
N VAL A 287 9.07 5.09 8.97
CA VAL A 287 8.45 4.27 7.92
C VAL A 287 9.25 2.99 7.76
N ALA A 288 8.59 1.83 7.80
CA ALA A 288 9.22 0.55 7.52
C ALA A 288 8.65 -0.11 6.26
N PHE A 289 9.52 -0.54 5.36
CA PHE A 289 9.22 -1.38 4.21
C PHE A 289 9.59 -2.82 4.52
N LEU A 290 8.59 -3.71 4.58
CA LEU A 290 8.78 -5.10 5.00
C LEU A 290 8.42 -6.08 3.88
N PRO A 291 9.29 -7.07 3.57
CA PRO A 291 9.05 -8.05 2.51
C PRO A 291 7.97 -9.04 2.93
N MET A 292 7.17 -9.50 1.97
CA MET A 292 6.09 -10.45 2.25
C MET A 292 5.82 -11.44 1.11
N GLY A 293 6.80 -12.28 0.84
CA GLY A 293 6.73 -13.32 -0.19
C GLY A 293 6.37 -14.71 0.33
N GLY A 294 6.52 -14.99 1.62
CA GLY A 294 6.22 -16.28 2.27
C GLY A 294 7.11 -17.47 1.91
N THR A 295 7.88 -17.40 0.81
CA THR A 295 8.80 -18.46 0.36
C THR A 295 10.27 -18.10 0.61
N TYR A 296 10.70 -16.94 0.10
CA TYR A 296 12.07 -16.44 0.22
C TYR A 296 12.23 -15.37 1.30
N THR A 297 11.10 -14.81 1.73
CA THR A 297 10.99 -13.76 2.74
C THR A 297 9.83 -14.11 3.68
N MET A 298 9.53 -13.23 4.64
CA MET A 298 8.47 -13.43 5.63
C MET A 298 7.11 -13.79 5.01
N ALA A 299 6.38 -14.69 5.66
CA ALA A 299 4.92 -14.78 5.45
C ALA A 299 4.22 -13.55 6.07
N TYR A 300 2.99 -13.25 5.66
CA TYR A 300 2.29 -12.03 6.12
C TYR A 300 2.15 -11.97 7.65
N GLU A 301 1.98 -13.12 8.34
CA GLU A 301 1.92 -13.16 9.81
C GLU A 301 3.25 -12.79 10.46
N GLU A 302 4.37 -13.13 9.82
CA GLU A 302 5.70 -12.83 10.33
C GLU A 302 6.08 -11.38 10.07
N ALA A 303 5.75 -10.87 8.88
CA ALA A 303 5.88 -9.46 8.57
C ALA A 303 5.07 -8.62 9.57
N ALA A 304 3.84 -9.03 9.91
CA ALA A 304 3.03 -8.31 10.91
C ALA A 304 3.67 -8.32 12.30
N LYS A 305 4.25 -9.46 12.73
CA LYS A 305 5.03 -9.51 13.99
C LYS A 305 6.26 -8.62 13.95
N ALA A 306 6.97 -8.56 12.82
CA ALA A 306 8.10 -7.65 12.64
C ALA A 306 7.65 -6.18 12.75
N ALA A 307 6.56 -5.83 12.08
CA ALA A 307 5.97 -4.48 12.17
C ALA A 307 5.59 -4.11 13.60
N ASN A 308 4.92 -5.00 14.33
CA ASN A 308 4.51 -4.76 15.72
C ASN A 308 5.71 -4.71 16.68
N LEU A 309 6.79 -5.45 16.39
CA LEU A 309 8.03 -5.39 17.15
C LEU A 309 8.79 -4.07 16.96
N ILE A 310 8.88 -3.60 15.71
CA ILE A 310 9.54 -2.33 15.35
C ILE A 310 8.69 -1.13 15.80
N HIS A 311 7.36 -1.28 15.71
CA HIS A 311 6.37 -0.26 16.00
C HIS A 311 6.63 1.09 15.27
N PRO A 312 6.83 1.09 13.93
CA PRO A 312 7.04 2.32 13.18
C PRO A 312 5.76 3.15 13.17
N ARG A 313 5.87 4.44 12.83
CA ARG A 313 4.66 5.25 12.60
C ARG A 313 3.89 4.74 11.39
N ILE A 314 4.59 4.33 10.33
CA ILE A 314 4.01 3.80 9.10
C ILE A 314 4.69 2.47 8.75
N VAL A 315 3.91 1.48 8.33
CA VAL A 315 4.42 0.26 7.73
C VAL A 315 3.85 0.05 6.32
N ILE A 316 4.72 -0.31 5.39
CA ILE A 316 4.40 -0.52 3.98
C ILE A 316 4.88 -1.92 3.60
N PRO A 317 3.99 -2.83 3.21
CA PRO A 317 4.43 -4.10 2.66
C PRO A 317 5.02 -3.90 1.26
N TYR A 318 6.06 -4.66 0.93
CA TYR A 318 6.64 -4.74 -0.42
C TYR A 318 7.11 -6.17 -0.73
N HIS A 319 7.73 -6.40 -1.89
CA HIS A 319 8.22 -7.73 -2.29
C HIS A 319 7.11 -8.81 -2.30
N TYR A 320 5.95 -8.44 -2.86
CA TYR A 320 4.84 -9.35 -3.13
C TYR A 320 4.25 -9.12 -4.53
N ALA A 321 3.39 -10.02 -4.99
CA ALA A 321 2.59 -9.93 -6.22
C ALA A 321 3.32 -9.95 -7.58
N ASP A 322 4.66 -10.00 -7.63
CA ASP A 322 5.40 -10.19 -8.89
C ASP A 322 6.25 -11.48 -8.93
N VAL A 323 7.04 -11.79 -7.89
CA VAL A 323 7.88 -13.01 -7.84
C VAL A 323 7.28 -14.06 -6.92
N VAL A 324 6.80 -13.62 -5.76
CA VAL A 324 6.16 -14.44 -4.72
C VAL A 324 5.12 -13.61 -3.97
N GLY A 325 4.34 -14.24 -3.10
CA GLY A 325 3.25 -13.59 -2.35
C GLY A 325 2.11 -13.08 -3.25
N THR A 326 1.04 -12.63 -2.61
CA THR A 326 -0.14 -12.10 -3.30
C THR A 326 -0.61 -10.80 -2.68
N ARG A 327 -1.39 -10.02 -3.44
CA ARG A 327 -2.06 -8.82 -2.90
C ARG A 327 -2.98 -9.14 -1.71
N GLU A 328 -3.55 -10.34 -1.68
CA GLU A 328 -4.38 -10.80 -0.57
C GLU A 328 -3.57 -10.98 0.72
N ASP A 329 -2.32 -11.44 0.62
CA ASP A 329 -1.41 -11.53 1.77
C ASP A 329 -1.10 -10.15 2.34
N ALA A 330 -0.96 -9.14 1.48
CA ALA A 330 -0.77 -7.76 1.90
C ALA A 330 -2.00 -7.16 2.60
N VAL A 331 -3.22 -7.57 2.21
CA VAL A 331 -4.45 -7.20 2.92
C VAL A 331 -4.52 -7.88 4.29
N LYS A 332 -4.24 -9.19 4.37
CA LYS A 332 -4.22 -9.93 5.64
C LYS A 332 -3.16 -9.42 6.60
N PHE A 333 -2.00 -9.00 6.09
CA PHE A 333 -0.96 -8.35 6.86
C PHE A 333 -1.50 -7.12 7.60
N ILE A 334 -2.24 -6.23 6.92
CA ILE A 334 -2.82 -5.02 7.53
C ILE A 334 -3.76 -5.37 8.68
N ASP A 335 -4.59 -6.40 8.49
CA ASP A 335 -5.56 -6.83 9.49
C ASP A 335 -4.90 -7.31 10.81
N LEU A 336 -3.59 -7.61 10.79
CA LEU A 336 -2.80 -8.06 11.93
C LEU A 336 -1.94 -6.95 12.59
N ILE A 337 -1.94 -5.73 12.05
CA ILE A 337 -1.15 -4.63 12.60
C ILE A 337 -1.79 -4.05 13.86
N GLU A 338 -0.97 -3.84 14.88
CA GLU A 338 -1.42 -3.32 16.17
C GLU A 338 -1.90 -1.86 16.08
N PRO A 339 -2.91 -1.47 16.89
CA PRO A 339 -3.34 -0.09 16.96
C PRO A 339 -2.18 0.85 17.31
N GLY A 340 -2.03 1.94 16.55
CA GLY A 340 -0.96 2.92 16.73
C GLY A 340 0.09 2.89 15.62
N ILE A 341 0.08 1.85 14.79
CA ILE A 341 0.88 1.76 13.56
C ILE A 341 -0.04 2.00 12.36
N ILE A 342 0.39 2.85 11.42
CA ILE A 342 -0.37 3.13 10.20
C ILE A 342 0.08 2.19 9.08
N SER A 343 -0.80 1.32 8.59
CA SER A 343 -0.48 0.40 7.49
C SER A 343 -0.93 0.94 6.14
N ILE A 344 -0.04 0.91 5.15
CA ILE A 344 -0.29 1.49 3.82
C ILE A 344 -0.01 0.50 2.70
N LEU A 345 -1.05 0.14 1.95
CA LEU A 345 -0.88 -0.48 0.64
C LEU A 345 -0.65 0.61 -0.39
N MET A 346 0.60 0.81 -0.77
CA MET A 346 0.92 1.67 -1.90
C MET A 346 0.44 1.02 -3.19
N LYS A 347 0.06 1.86 -4.15
CA LYS A 347 -0.22 1.40 -5.51
C LYS A 347 1.12 1.26 -6.22
N GLU A 348 1.45 0.03 -6.59
CA GLU A 348 2.60 -0.34 -7.44
C GLU A 348 2.52 0.28 -8.84
#